data_AF-A0A1X0QM09-F1
#
_entry.id   AF-A0A1X0QM09-F1
#
_cell.length_a   1.000
_cell.length_b   1.000
_cell.length_c   1.000
_cell.angle_alpha   90.00
_cell.angle_beta   90.00
_cell.angle_gamma   90.00
#
_symmetry.space_group_name_H-M   'P 1'
#
loop_
_entity.id
_entity.type
_entity.pdbx_description
1 polymer ?
#
loop_
_entity_poly.entity_id
_entity_poly.type
_entity_poly.pdbx_seq_one_letter_code
_entity_poly.pdbx_strand_id
1 'polypeptide(L)'
;MNRLISSYQLGFMLDCFVGESGKLLHTVMADAESSYSIAVGLLLNQEKAYDRIHSDYLQQAMSVFGIPDPTIASLPSLFFFIAIRININGHISQ
;
A
#
# COMPACT_ATOMS: atom_id res chain seq x y z
N MET A 1 9.42 12.97 17.51
CA MET A 1 9.01 11.62 17.07
C MET A 1 9.05 11.60 15.56
N ASN A 2 9.92 10.78 14.96
CA ASN A 2 10.01 10.68 13.50
C ASN A 2 8.74 10.02 12.97
N ARG A 3 7.94 10.78 12.22
CA ARG A 3 6.70 10.31 11.64
C ARG A 3 7.04 9.36 10.48
N LEU A 4 6.86 8.06 10.68
CA LEU A 4 7.15 7.02 9.68
C LEU A 4 6.19 7.08 8.47
N ILE A 5 4.98 7.58 8.69
CA ILE A 5 3.92 7.67 7.67
C ILE A 5 3.76 9.12 7.22
N SER A 6 3.76 9.37 5.91
CA SER A 6 3.57 10.70 5.35
C SER A 6 2.26 11.37 5.81
N SER A 7 2.27 12.70 5.93
CA SER A 7 1.04 13.50 6.13
C SER A 7 0.04 13.41 4.98
N TYR A 8 0.50 12.99 3.81
CA TYR A 8 -0.31 12.87 2.61
C TYR A 8 -0.81 11.43 2.37
N GLN A 9 -0.43 10.47 3.22
CA GLN A 9 -0.94 9.11 3.11
C GLN A 9 -2.32 9.04 3.76
N LEU A 10 -3.35 8.90 2.93
CA LEU A 10 -4.74 8.78 3.38
C LEU A 10 -5.24 7.33 3.36
N GLY A 11 -4.66 6.48 2.50
CA GLY A 11 -5.03 5.07 2.39
C GLY A 11 -4.71 4.29 3.66
N PHE A 12 -5.69 3.50 4.13
CA PHE A 12 -5.60 2.62 5.31
C PHE A 12 -5.23 3.33 6.63
N MET A 13 -5.36 4.66 6.70
CA MET A 13 -5.13 5.42 7.91
C MET A 13 -6.42 5.59 8.71
N LEU A 14 -6.30 5.54 10.04
CA LEU A 14 -7.41 5.83 10.94
C LEU A 14 -7.96 7.24 10.65
N ASP A 15 -9.28 7.38 10.71
CA ASP A 15 -10.00 8.64 10.51
C ASP A 15 -9.77 9.34 9.16
N CYS A 16 -9.19 8.64 8.17
CA CYS A 16 -9.01 9.16 6.83
C CYS A 16 -10.11 8.64 5.89
N PHE A 17 -10.73 9.55 5.14
CA PHE A 17 -11.77 9.23 4.16
C PHE A 17 -11.23 9.33 2.74
N VAL A 18 -11.53 8.32 1.90
CA VAL A 18 -11.06 8.26 0.51
C VAL A 18 -11.51 9.46 -0.34
N GLY A 19 -12.67 10.05 -0.02
CA GLY A 19 -13.16 11.23 -0.72
C GLY A 19 -12.29 12.48 -0.54
N GLU A 20 -11.48 12.54 0.53
CA GLU A 20 -10.55 13.66 0.75
C GLU A 20 -9.49 13.74 -0.34
N SER A 21 -8.98 12.59 -0.82
CA SER A 21 -8.05 12.55 -1.96
C SER A 21 -8.67 13.12 -3.23
N GLY A 22 -9.95 12.78 -3.49
CA GLY A 22 -10.69 13.28 -4.65
C GLY A 22 -10.92 14.79 -4.56
N LYS A 23 -11.33 15.28 -3.39
CA LYS A 23 -11.53 16.72 -3.14
C LYS A 23 -10.22 17.51 -3.27
N LEU A 24 -9.12 16.98 -2.75
CA LEU A 24 -7.79 17.58 -2.88
C LEU A 24 -7.38 17.69 -4.35
N LEU A 25 -7.54 16.61 -5.12
CA LEU A 25 -7.24 16.60 -6.55
C LEU A 25 -8.04 17.66 -7.30
N HIS A 26 -9.36 17.73 -7.10
CA HIS A 26 -10.21 18.75 -7.73
C HIS A 26 -9.78 20.18 -7.37
N THR A 27 -9.39 20.40 -6.11
CA THR A 27 -8.93 21.71 -5.65
C THR A 27 -7.61 22.11 -6.32
N VAL A 28 -6.64 21.19 -6.38
CA VAL A 28 -5.35 21.41 -7.06
C VAL A 28 -5.54 21.66 -8.55
N MET A 29 -6.44 20.93 -9.20
CA MET A 29 -6.75 21.14 -10.62
C MET A 29 -7.37 22.52 -10.87
N ALA A 30 -8.32 22.95 -10.04
CA ALA A 30 -8.94 24.26 -10.16
C ALA A 30 -7.93 25.41 -9.92
N ASP A 31 -7.03 25.25 -8.94
CA ASP A 31 -5.96 26.21 -8.66
C ASP A 31 -4.98 26.30 -9.85
N ALA A 32 -4.55 25.16 -10.40
CA ALA A 32 -3.66 25.10 -11.55
C ALA A 32 -4.29 25.76 -12.81
N GLU A 33 -5.59 25.57 -13.03
CA GLU A 33 -6.33 26.20 -14.11
C GLU A 33 -6.41 27.73 -13.91
N SER A 34 -6.75 28.18 -12.71
CA SER A 34 -6.87 29.61 -12.40
C SER A 34 -5.53 30.36 -12.46
N SER A 35 -4.42 29.67 -12.18
CA SER A 35 -3.07 30.23 -12.16
C SER A 35 -2.31 30.07 -13.48
N TYR A 36 -2.94 29.50 -14.52
CA TYR A 36 -2.29 29.17 -15.81
C TYR A 36 -1.01 28.34 -15.63
N SER A 37 -1.04 27.40 -14.68
CA SER A 37 0.12 26.57 -14.36
C SER A 37 0.49 25.64 -15.51
N ILE A 38 1.80 25.49 -15.74
CA ILE A 38 2.36 24.53 -16.72
C ILE A 38 2.68 23.15 -16.09
N ALA A 39 2.28 22.94 -14.84
CA ALA A 39 2.54 21.70 -14.12
C ALA A 39 1.77 20.52 -14.73
N VAL A 40 2.30 19.31 -14.55
CA VAL A 40 1.67 18.06 -15.01
C VAL A 40 1.29 17.20 -13.80
N GLY A 41 0.05 16.73 -13.80
CA GLY A 41 -0.42 15.73 -12.84
C GLY A 41 0.01 14.33 -13.25
N LEU A 42 0.63 13.59 -12.32
CA LEU A 42 1.04 12.20 -12.53
C LEU A 42 0.15 11.27 -11.69
N LEU A 43 -0.59 10.38 -12.37
CA LEU A 43 -1.35 9.31 -11.72
C LEU A 43 -0.60 7.99 -11.85
N LEU A 44 -0.20 7.43 -10.70
CA LEU A 44 0.47 6.14 -10.63
C LEU A 44 -0.46 5.13 -9.96
N ASN A 45 -0.59 3.96 -10.57
CA ASN A 45 -1.25 2.82 -9.97
C ASN A 45 -0.33 1.60 -10.05
N GLN A 46 -0.21 0.87 -8.95
CA GLN A 46 0.51 -0.40 -8.92
C GLN A 46 -0.51 -1.52 -9.00
N GLU A 47 -0.61 -2.13 -10.18
CA GLU A 47 -1.50 -3.25 -10.42
C GLU A 47 -1.14 -4.41 -9.48
N LYS A 48 -2.10 -4.86 -8.67
CA LYS A 48 -1.96 -6.02 -7.77
C LYS A 48 -0.71 -5.91 -6.87
N ALA A 49 -0.52 -4.75 -6.25
CA ALA A 49 0.66 -4.47 -5.40
C ALA A 49 0.94 -5.56 -4.35
N TYR A 50 -0.10 -6.14 -3.75
CA TYR A 50 0.04 -7.21 -2.77
C TYR A 50 0.44 -8.56 -3.38
N ASP A 51 0.02 -8.88 -4.60
CA ASP A 51 0.37 -10.15 -5.27
C ASP A 51 1.81 -10.11 -5.79
N ARG A 52 2.32 -8.91 -6.12
CA ARG A 52 3.60 -8.72 -6.80
C ARG A 52 4.73 -8.28 -5.88
N ILE A 53 4.48 -8.07 -4.59
CA ILE A 53 5.52 -7.68 -3.65
C ILE A 53 6.49 -8.85 -3.41
N HIS A 54 7.80 -8.58 -3.43
CA HIS A 54 8.80 -9.61 -3.13
C HIS A 54 9.00 -9.72 -1.61
N SER A 55 9.04 -10.94 -1.08
CA SER A 55 9.18 -11.18 0.36
C SER A 55 10.45 -10.53 0.94
N ASP A 56 11.60 -10.71 0.29
CA ASP A 56 12.87 -10.12 0.77
C ASP A 56 12.85 -8.60 0.77
N TYR A 57 12.21 -7.98 -0.23
CA TYR A 57 12.10 -6.52 -0.31
C TYR A 57 11.21 -6.00 0.83
N LEU A 58 10.07 -6.65 1.09
CA LEU A 58 9.20 -6.28 2.18
C LEU A 58 9.91 -6.40 3.54
N GLN A 59 10.64 -7.50 3.78
CA GLN A 59 11.40 -7.70 5.01
C GLN A 59 12.46 -6.60 5.21
N GLN A 60 13.22 -6.26 4.16
CA GLN A 60 14.21 -5.17 4.21
C GLN A 60 13.56 -3.81 4.47
N ALA A 61 12.46 -3.50 3.80
CA ALA A 61 11.72 -2.27 4.04
C ALA A 61 11.27 -2.18 5.50
N MET A 62 10.65 -3.23 6.04
CA MET A 62 10.18 -3.26 7.43
C MET A 62 11.32 -3.07 8.44
N SER A 63 12.51 -3.60 8.16
CA SER A 63 13.70 -3.36 8.99
C SER A 63 14.11 -1.88 8.98
N VAL A 64 14.09 -1.22 7.82
CA VAL A 64 14.36 0.23 7.70
C VAL A 64 13.30 1.06 8.44
N PHE A 65 12.05 0.62 8.45
CA PHE A 65 10.96 1.24 9.21
C PHE A 65 11.02 0.95 10.72
N GLY A 66 11.99 0.17 11.19
CA GLY A 66 12.20 -0.14 12.60
C GLY A 66 11.19 -1.13 13.19
N ILE A 67 10.59 -1.97 12.34
CA ILE A 67 9.70 -3.04 12.79
C ILE A 67 10.54 -4.14 13.48
N PRO A 68 10.09 -4.71 14.62
CA PRO A 68 10.86 -5.73 15.33
C PRO A 68 11.13 -6.99 14.50
N ASP A 69 12.35 -7.51 14.58
CA ASP A 69 12.78 -8.73 13.86
C ASP A 69 11.86 -9.94 14.06
N PRO A 70 11.31 -10.23 15.27
CA PRO A 70 10.38 -11.35 15.43
C PRO A 70 9.10 -11.19 14.59
N THR A 71 8.62 -9.95 14.44
CA THR A 71 7.48 -9.63 13.58
C THR A 71 7.87 -9.80 12.12
N ILE A 72 9.03 -9.29 11.69
CA ILE A 72 9.49 -9.44 10.31
C ILE A 72 9.65 -10.92 9.93
N ALA A 73 10.30 -11.72 10.79
CA ALA A 73 10.59 -13.13 10.53
C ALA A 73 9.34 -14.02 10.43
N SER A 74 8.21 -13.61 11.01
CA SER A 74 6.96 -14.38 10.97
C SER A 74 6.09 -14.10 9.73
N LEU A 75 6.33 -13.00 9.01
CA LEU A 75 5.51 -12.60 7.87
C LEU A 75 5.71 -13.44 6.61
N PRO A 76 6.92 -13.92 6.26
CA PRO A 76 7.12 -14.79 5.11
C PRO A 76 6.26 -16.07 5.16
N SER A 77 6.23 -16.74 6.32
CA SER A 77 5.42 -17.94 6.50
C SER A 77 3.91 -17.65 6.45
N LEU A 78 3.50 -16.47 6.94
CA LEU A 78 2.10 -16.06 6.96
C LEU A 78 1.56 -15.57 5.61
N PHE A 79 2.39 -14.99 4.74
CA PHE A 79 1.89 -14.34 3.52
C PHE A 79 2.43 -14.91 2.22
N PHE A 80 3.60 -15.56 2.23
CA PHE A 80 4.27 -15.96 1.00
C PHE A 80 4.39 -17.48 0.84
N PHE A 81 4.48 -18.21 1.95
CA PHE A 81 4.68 -19.66 1.94
C PHE A 81 3.45 -20.46 2.38
N ILE A 82 2.26 -19.86 2.37
CA ILE A 82 1.02 -20.58 2.66
C ILE A 82 0.68 -21.49 1.47
N ALA A 83 0.68 -22.79 1.72
CA ALA A 83 0.07 -23.77 0.83
C ALA A 83 -1.45 -23.78 1.06
N ILE A 84 -2.22 -23.18 0.15
CA ILE A 84 -3.68 -23.23 0.19
C ILE A 84 -4.13 -24.52 -0.51
N ARG A 85 -4.84 -25.38 0.23
CA ARG A 85 -5.55 -26.53 -0.35
C ARG A 85 -7.05 -26.30 -0.27
N ILE A 86 -7.73 -26.47 -1.41
CA ILE A 86 -9.17 -26.24 -1.52
C ILE A 86 -9.86 -27.60 -1.49
N ASN A 87 -10.83 -27.78 -0.59
CA ASN A 87 -11.72 -28.93 -0.59
C ASN A 87 -13.04 -28.57 -1.30
N ILE A 88 -13.34 -29.24 -2.41
CA ILE A 88 -14.63 -29.10 -3.11
C ILE A 88 -15.28 -30.48 -3.15
N ASN A 89 -16.43 -30.63 -2.48
CA ASN A 89 -17.21 -31.87 -2.43
C ASN A 89 -16.42 -33.13 -2.02
N GLY A 90 -15.44 -32.98 -1.13
CA GLY A 90 -14.58 -34.08 -0.67
C GLY A 90 -13.32 -34.30 -1.51
N HIS A 91 -13.11 -33.53 -2.58
CA HIS A 91 -11.87 -33.54 -3.35
C HIS A 91 -10.95 -32.40 -2.93
N ILE A 92 -9.72 -32.73 -2.51
CA ILE A 92 -8.71 -31.78 -2.05
C ILE A 92 -7.76 -31.47 -3.20
N SER A 93 -7.60 -30.18 -3.54
CA SER A 93 -6.59 -29.73 -4.51
C SER A 93 -5.19 -30.07 -4.01
N GLN A 94 -4.31 -30.51 -4.92
CA GLN A 94 -2.92 -30.79 -4.61
C GLN A 94 -2.17 -29.55 -4.09
#